data_AF-A0A1J5PK21-F1
#
_entry.id   AF-A0A1J5PK21-F1
#
_cell.length_a   1.000
_cell.length_b   1.000
_cell.length_c   1.000
_cell.angle_alpha   90.00
_cell.angle_beta   90.00
_cell.angle_gamma   90.00
#
_symmetry.space_group_name_H-M   'P 1'
#
loop_
_entity.id
_entity.type
_entity.pdbx_description
1 polymer ?
#
loop_
_entity_poly.entity_id
_entity_poly.type
_entity_poly.pdbx_seq_one_letter_code
_entity_poly.pdbx_strand_id
1 'polypeptide(L)' 'MESLLGDPRKAKTKLGWEPRITFAEMVSEMVREDLSRAERDRLVNEHGYKTMAFHE' A
#
# COMPACT_ATOMS: atom_id res chain seq x y z
N MET A 1 -24.13 -13.56 5.83
CA MET A 1 -22.97 -12.89 5.19
C MET A 1 -23.07 -11.43 5.57
N GLU A 2 -22.40 -11.03 6.66
CA GLU A 2 -22.28 -9.62 7.02
C GLU A 2 -21.17 -9.02 6.15
N SER A 3 -21.53 -8.17 5.21
CA SER A 3 -20.56 -7.47 4.37
C SER A 3 -19.84 -6.41 5.20
N LEU A 4 -18.50 -6.36 5.15
CA LEU A 4 -17.68 -5.28 5.73
C LEU A 4 -17.78 -4.00 4.88
N LEU A 5 -18.99 -3.43 4.80
CA LEU A 5 -19.28 -2.18 4.12
C LEU A 5 -19.55 -1.09 5.16
N GLY A 6 -18.55 -0.23 5.38
CA GLY A 6 -18.67 0.90 6.29
C GLY A 6 -19.47 2.06 5.70
N ASP A 7 -20.22 2.76 6.54
CA ASP A 7 -20.95 3.98 6.18
C ASP A 7 -20.25 5.23 6.76
N PRO A 8 -19.63 6.07 5.92
CA PRO A 8 -18.89 7.24 6.39
C PRO A 8 -19.75 8.49 6.64
N ARG A 9 -21.09 8.44 6.54
CA ARG A 9 -21.97 9.63 6.65
C ARG A 9 -21.69 10.49 7.88
N LYS A 10 -21.47 9.88 9.05
CA LYS A 10 -21.19 10.62 10.29
C LYS A 10 -19.90 11.45 10.21
N ALA A 11 -18.84 10.90 9.61
CA ALA A 11 -17.56 11.59 9.45
C ALA A 11 -17.67 12.72 8.41
N LYS A 12 -18.38 12.49 7.30
CA LYS A 12 -18.67 13.53 6.31
C LYS A 12 -19.42 14.71 6.92
N THR A 13 -20.50 14.45 7.65
CA THR A 13 -21.34 15.53 8.21
C THR A 13 -20.65 16.30 9.32
N LYS A 14 -19.93 15.62 10.23
CA LYS A 14 -19.35 16.29 11.41
C LYS A 14 -17.95 16.85 11.17
N LEU A 15 -17.18 16.23 10.29
CA LEU A 15 -15.76 16.53 10.10
C LEU A 15 -15.44 17.04 8.69
N GLY A 16 -16.43 17.05 7.77
CA GLY A 16 -16.17 17.32 6.35
C GLY A 16 -15.23 16.28 5.73
N TRP A 17 -15.12 15.09 6.34
CA TRP A 17 -14.14 14.09 5.94
C TRP A 17 -14.55 13.44 4.63
N GLU A 18 -13.64 13.40 3.66
CA GLU A 18 -13.77 12.65 2.42
C GLU A 18 -12.47 11.95 2.07
N PRO A 19 -12.51 10.74 1.46
CA PRO A 19 -11.32 10.05 1.02
C PRO A 19 -10.62 10.88 -0.07
N ARG A 20 -9.33 11.13 0.12
CA ARG A 20 -8.51 11.89 -0.84
C ARG A 20 -7.87 11.02 -1.92
N ILE A 21 -7.82 9.72 -1.69
CA ILE A 21 -7.20 8.72 -2.55
C ILE A 21 -8.26 7.67 -2.86
N THR A 22 -8.42 7.38 -4.15
CA THR A 22 -9.31 6.32 -4.62
C THR A 22 -8.69 4.94 -4.39
N PHE A 23 -9.51 3.90 -4.43
CA PHE A 23 -9.01 2.53 -4.30
C PHE A 23 -7.95 2.18 -5.36
N ALA A 24 -8.16 2.61 -6.62
CA ALA A 24 -7.23 2.35 -7.71
C ALA A 24 -5.89 3.07 -7.53
N GLU A 25 -5.90 4.31 -7.03
CA GLU A 25 -4.67 5.06 -6.72
C GLU A 25 -3.90 4.40 -5.59
N MET A 26 -4.59 3.99 -4.51
CA MET A 26 -3.99 3.27 -3.40
C MET A 26 -3.31 1.97 -3.86
N VAL A 27 -3.99 1.16 -4.68
CA VAL A 27 -3.42 -0.08 -5.25
C VAL A 27 -2.21 0.24 -6.13
N SER A 28 -2.28 1.29 -6.95
CA SER A 28 -1.17 1.69 -7.83
C SER A 28 0.06 2.17 -7.04
N GLU A 29 -0.15 2.87 -5.92
CA GLU A 29 0.91 3.28 -5.01
C GLU A 29 1.57 2.06 -4.35
N MET A 30 0.78 1.11 -3.85
CA MET A 30 1.28 -0.13 -3.22
C MET A 30 2.16 -0.94 -4.19
N VAL A 31 1.67 -1.22 -5.40
CA VAL A 31 2.40 -2.04 -6.39
C VAL A 31 3.72 -1.38 -6.80
N ARG A 32 3.72 -0.04 -6.93
CA ARG A 32 4.94 0.71 -7.28
C ARG A 32 6.00 0.60 -6.19
N GLU A 33 5.60 0.73 -4.93
CA GLU A 33 6.53 0.63 -3.80
C GLU A 33 7.07 -0.78 -3.64
N ASP A 34 6.25 -1.82 -3.84
CA ASP A 34 6.71 -3.21 -3.83
C ASP A 34 7.70 -3.51 -4.96
N LEU A 35 7.43 -3.00 -6.17
CA LEU A 35 8.37 -3.14 -7.30
C LEU A 35 9.71 -2.45 -7.00
N SER A 36 9.68 -1.21 -6.49
CA SER A 36 10.87 -0.46 -6.11
C SER A 36 11.69 -1.18 -5.04
N ARG A 37 11.03 -1.81 -4.05
CA ARG A 37 11.69 -2.65 -3.04
C ARG A 37 12.36 -3.86 -3.68
N ALA A 38 11.65 -4.60 -4.52
CA ALA A 38 12.17 -5.78 -5.21
C ALA A 38 13.36 -5.43 -6.13
N GLU A 39 13.32 -4.31 -6.83
CA GLU A 39 14.42 -3.83 -7.68
C GLU A 39 15.67 -3.50 -6.88
N ARG A 40 15.53 -2.83 -5.72
CA ARG A 40 16.66 -2.55 -4.82
C ARG A 40 17.25 -3.84 -4.27
N ASP A 41 16.42 -4.78 -3.83
CA ASP A 41 16.90 -6.06 -3.31
C ASP A 41 17.65 -6.85 -4.39
N ARG A 42 17.16 -6.82 -5.64
CA ARG A 42 17.87 -7.40 -6.78
C ARG A 42 19.22 -6.73 -7.01
N LEU A 43 19.28 -5.40 -6.99
CA LEU A 43 20.52 -4.65 -7.20
C LEU A 43 21.57 -4.96 -6.12
N VAL A 44 21.15 -5.03 -4.85
CA VAL A 44 22.02 -5.34 -3.70
C VAL A 44 22.56 -6.78 -3.79
N ASN A 45 21.73 -7.74 -4.19
CA ASN A 45 22.14 -9.12 -4.44
C ASN A 45 23.15 -9.24 -5.60
N GLU A 46 22.92 -8.52 -6.70
CA GLU A 46 23.82 -8.51 -7.86
C GLU A 46 25.21 -7.93 -7.54
N HIS A 47 25.31 -7.06 -6.52
CA HIS A 47 26.58 -6.45 -6.07
C HIS A 47 27.21 -7.15 -4.85
N GLY A 48 26.77 -8.37 -4.50
CA GLY A 48 27.46 -9.22 -3.52
C GLY A 48 27.16 -8.90 -2.05
N TYR A 49 26.19 -8.04 -1.75
CA TYR A 49 25.73 -7.79 -0.38
C TYR A 49 24.52 -8.69 -0.08
N LYS A 50 24.54 -9.41 1.04
CA LYS A 50 23.39 -10.24 1.48
C LYS A 50 22.16 -9.36 1.66
N THR A 51 21.14 -9.52 0.82
CA THR A 51 19.80 -9.06 1.20
C THR A 51 19.31 -9.92 2.35
N MET A 52 18.97 -9.30 3.48
CA MET A 52 18.19 -9.94 4.54
C MET A 52 16.81 -10.23 3.96
N ALA A 53 16.65 -11.38 3.31
CA ALA A 53 15.36 -11.87 2.87
C ALA A 53 14.51 -12.16 4.13
N PHE A 54 13.78 -11.16 4.60
CA PHE A 54 12.71 -11.38 5.57
C PHE A 54 11.65 -12.22 4.85
N HIS A 55 11.69 -13.54 5.09
CA HIS A 55 10.54 -14.41 4.87
C HIS A 55 9.48 -14.00 5.90
N GLU A 56 8.31 -13.56 5.43
CA GLU A 56 7.07 -13.62 6.20
C GLU A 56 6.58 -15.08 6.31
#